data_AF-A0A6V7L6T1-F1
#
_entry.id   AF-A0A6V7L6T1-F1
#
_cell.length_a   1.000
_cell.length_b   1.000
_cell.length_c   1.000
_cell.angle_alpha   90.00
_cell.angle_beta   90.00
_cell.angle_gamma   90.00
#
_symmetry.space_group_name_H-M   'P 1'
#
loop_
_entity.id
_entity.type
_entity.pdbx_description
1 polymer ?
#
loop_
_entity_poly.entity_id
_entity_poly.type
_entity_poly.pdbx_seq_one_letter_code
_entity_poly.pdbx_strand_id
1 'polypeptide(L)' 'TLDPNTLAVLINAVYFKGQWENEFNKKGTFDDIFYLEDGTSRNVSMMHSFGRYNYGILHDLNATFVELPYK' A
#
# COMPACT_ATOMS: atom_id res chain seq x y z
N THR A 1 -20.50 6.20 25.35
CA THR A 1 -21.84 5.56 25.37
C THR A 1 -22.72 6.29 24.40
N LEU A 2 -23.63 5.59 23.74
CA LEU A 2 -24.56 6.20 22.79
C LEU A 2 -25.62 7.03 23.54
N ASP A 3 -26.03 8.17 22.98
CA ASP A 3 -27.02 9.07 23.60
C ASP A 3 -28.38 8.35 23.72
N PRO A 4 -29.05 8.38 24.90
CA PRO A 4 -30.36 7.77 25.10
C PRO A 4 -31.46 8.22 24.12
N ASN A 5 -31.33 9.39 23.50
CA ASN A 5 -32.27 9.93 22.52
C ASN A 5 -31.88 9.62 21.07
N THR A 6 -30.87 8.78 20.84
CA THR A 6 -30.45 8.41 19.48
C THR A 6 -31.55 7.60 18.80
N LEU A 7 -32.14 8.18 17.74
CA LEU A 7 -33.23 7.55 16.98
C LEU A 7 -32.74 6.54 15.94
N ALA A 8 -31.55 6.73 15.38
CA ALA A 8 -30.93 5.80 14.44
C ALA A 8 -29.41 5.97 14.38
N VAL A 9 -28.73 4.88 14.05
CA VAL A 9 -27.29 4.86 13.75
C VAL A 9 -27.10 4.04 12.47
N LEU A 10 -26.39 4.61 11.50
CA LEU A 10 -25.93 3.91 10.32
C LEU A 10 -24.40 3.86 10.36
N ILE A 11 -23.84 2.65 10.42
CA ILE A 11 -22.40 2.41 10.42
C ILE A 11 -22.05 1.57 9.21
N ASN A 12 -20.96 1.93 8.54
CA ASN A 12 -20.30 1.11 7.55
C ASN A 12 -18.84 0.89 7.96
N ALA A 13 -18.37 -0.34 7.82
CA ALA A 13 -16.98 -0.71 8.04
C ALA A 13 -16.54 -1.66 6.91
N VAL A 14 -15.39 -1.37 6.30
CA VAL A 14 -14.79 -2.19 5.25
C VAL A 14 -13.37 -2.56 5.67
N TYR A 15 -13.04 -3.84 5.61
CA TYR A 15 -11.71 -4.37 5.86
C TYR A 15 -11.30 -5.28 4.71
N PHE A 16 -10.12 -5.01 4.15
CA PHE A 16 -9.56 -5.82 3.07
C PHE A 16 -8.13 -6.24 3.43
N LYS A 17 -7.87 -7.54 3.29
CA LYS A 17 -6.54 -8.16 3.43
C LYS A 17 -6.36 -9.20 2.33
N GLY A 18 -6.01 -8.73 1.14
CA GLY A 18 -5.74 -9.59 0.00
C GLY A 18 -4.39 -10.30 0.09
N GLN A 19 -4.32 -11.48 -0.51
CA GLN A 19 -3.06 -12.15 -0.80
C GLN A 19 -2.60 -11.73 -2.19
N TRP A 20 -1.35 -11.30 -2.32
CA TRP A 20 -0.79 -11.01 -3.64
C TRP A 20 -0.81 -12.28 -4.49
N GLU A 21 -1.10 -12.14 -5.79
CA GLU A 21 -0.96 -13.23 -6.77
C GLU A 21 0.49 -13.72 -6.79
N ASN A 22 1.44 -12.78 -6.82
CA ASN A 22 2.86 -13.02 -6.71
C ASN A 22 3.38 -12.46 -5.38
N GLU A 23 3.53 -13.34 -4.38
CA GLU A 23 3.95 -12.94 -3.03
C GLU A 23 5.42 -12.52 -2.96
N PHE A 24 5.71 -11.48 -2.18
CA PHE A 24 7.07 -11.04 -1.89
C PHE A 24 7.81 -12.09 -1.05
N ASN A 25 9.08 -12.34 -1.39
CA ASN A 25 9.93 -13.22 -0.58
C ASN A 25 10.32 -12.51 0.72
N LYS A 26 9.85 -13.02 1.86
CA LYS A 26 10.15 -12.45 3.19
C LYS A 26 11.65 -12.34 3.49
N LYS A 27 12.49 -13.22 2.93
CA LYS A 27 13.95 -13.15 3.08
C LYS A 27 14.58 -12.02 2.27
N GLY A 28 13.86 -11.50 1.28
CA GLY A 28 14.24 -10.33 0.49
C GLY A 28 13.73 -9.02 1.08
N THR A 29 13.16 -9.02 2.28
CA THR A 29 12.75 -7.80 2.97
C THR A 29 13.87 -7.34 3.90
N PHE A 30 14.37 -6.12 3.70
CA PHE A 30 15.45 -5.53 4.51
C PHE A 30 15.25 -4.02 4.64
N ASP A 31 15.95 -3.40 5.60
CA ASP A 31 15.86 -1.97 5.84
C ASP A 31 16.47 -1.18 4.67
N ASP A 32 15.70 -0.22 4.15
CA ASP A 32 16.14 0.70 3.08
C ASP A 32 15.58 2.11 3.30
N ILE A 33 16.16 3.10 2.63
CA ILE A 33 15.85 4.51 2.80
C ILE A 33 14.57 4.87 2.03
N PHE A 34 13.61 5.48 2.73
CA PHE A 34 12.45 6.14 2.13
C PHE A 34 12.54 7.66 2.33
N TYR A 35 12.40 8.41 1.25
CA TYR A 35 12.42 9.88 1.25
C TYR A 35 11.01 10.43 1.50
N LEU A 36 10.88 11.31 2.50
CA LEU A 36 9.62 11.95 2.89
C LEU A 36 9.44 13.27 2.15
N GLU A 37 8.21 13.77 2.12
CA GLU A 37 7.83 15.01 1.44
C GLU A 37 8.58 16.24 2.00
N ASP A 38 8.87 16.25 3.30
CA ASP A 38 9.60 17.33 3.97
C ASP A 38 11.12 17.32 3.70
N GLY A 39 11.59 16.43 2.83
CA GLY A 39 13.00 16.28 2.47
C GLY A 39 13.81 15.46 3.46
N THR A 40 13.21 14.99 4.56
CA THR A 40 13.86 14.04 5.47
C THR A 40 13.78 12.61 4.93
N SER A 41 14.52 11.70 5.55
CA SER A 41 14.52 10.29 5.17
C SER A 41 14.44 9.37 6.37
N ARG A 42 13.83 8.20 6.22
CA ARG A 42 13.76 7.18 7.27
C ARG A 42 14.03 5.78 6.71
N ASN A 43 14.59 4.90 7.53
CA ASN A 43 14.67 3.49 7.19
C ASN A 43 13.29 2.83 7.32
N VAL A 44 12.92 2.03 6.33
CA VAL A 44 11.70 1.22 6.31
C VAL A 44 12.04 -0.20 5.93
N SER A 45 11.24 -1.16 6.40
CA SER A 45 11.36 -2.56 5.98
C SER A 45 10.85 -2.71 4.54
N MET A 46 11.76 -2.62 3.56
CA MET A 46 11.46 -2.57 2.14
C MET A 46 11.37 -3.99 1.57
N MET A 47 10.25 -4.30 0.92
CA MET A 47 10.05 -5.58 0.24
C MET A 47 10.64 -5.54 -1.17
N HIS A 48 11.20 -6.66 -1.63
CA HIS A 48 11.78 -6.78 -2.97
C HIS A 48 11.14 -7.93 -3.74
N SER A 49 10.90 -7.70 -5.02
CA SER A 49 10.47 -8.73 -5.96
C SER A 49 11.11 -8.48 -7.32
N PHE A 50 11.39 -9.56 -8.03
CA PHE A 50 11.88 -9.54 -9.40
C PHE A 50 10.99 -10.43 -10.25
N GLY A 51 10.46 -9.88 -11.34
CA GLY A 51 9.49 -10.57 -12.17
C GLY A 51 8.95 -9.69 -13.30
N ARG A 52 7.99 -10.23 -14.04
CA ARG A 52 7.25 -9.46 -15.05
C ARG A 52 6.05 -8.79 -14.40
N TYR A 53 5.97 -7.48 -14.56
CA TYR A 53 4.88 -6.67 -14.07
C TYR A 53 4.38 -5.78 -15.20
N ASN A 54 3.09 -5.45 -15.19
CA ASN A 54 2.62 -4.32 -15.99
C ASN A 54 3.08 -3.04 -15.29
N TYR A 55 3.85 -2.23 -15.98
CA TYR A 55 4.38 -0.97 -15.47
C TYR A 55 4.50 0.03 -16.60
N GLY A 56 4.61 1.32 -16.27
CA GLY A 56 4.80 2.36 -17.27
C GLY A 56 4.94 3.75 -16.66
N ILE A 57 5.15 4.73 -17.54
CA ILE A 57 5.32 6.13 -17.17
C ILE A 57 4.06 6.91 -17.52
N LEU A 58 3.55 7.67 -16.57
CA LEU A 58 2.44 8.61 -16.74
C LEU A 58 3.04 10.01 -16.90
N HIS A 59 3.37 10.38 -18.14
CA HIS A 59 4.08 11.62 -18.45
C HIS A 59 3.36 12.87 -17.95
N ASP A 60 2.04 12.95 -18.12
CA ASP A 60 1.23 14.10 -17.71
C ASP A 60 1.22 14.31 -16.19
N LEU A 61 1.56 13.28 -15.42
CA LEU A 61 1.61 13.30 -13.95
C LEU A 61 3.03 13.29 -13.40
N ASN A 62 4.05 13.20 -14.27
CA ASN A 62 5.44 12.96 -13.87
C ASN A 62 5.56 11.77 -12.87
N ALA A 63 4.89 10.66 -13.18
CA ALA A 63 4.77 9.51 -12.28
C ALA A 63 5.07 8.19 -12.99
N THR A 64 5.40 7.16 -12.22
CA THR A 64 5.53 5.77 -12.68
C THR A 64 4.47 4.92 -12.01
N PHE A 65 3.84 4.02 -12.77
CA PHE A 65 2.89 3.05 -12.22
C PHE A 65 3.42 1.61 -12.34
N VAL A 66 2.93 0.75 -11.47
CA VAL A 66 3.12 -0.71 -11.50
C VAL A 66 1.86 -1.39 -11.00
N GLU A 67 1.44 -2.48 -11.64
CA GLU A 67 0.30 -3.29 -11.21
C GLU A 67 0.76 -4.47 -10.34
N LEU A 68 0.15 -4.61 -9.16
CA LEU A 68 0.37 -5.73 -8.24
C LEU A 68 -0.99 -6.42 -7.99
N PRO A 69 -1.30 -7.51 -8.71
CA PRO A 69 -2.58 -8.19 -8.57
C PRO A 69 -2.69 -8.97 -7.26
N TYR A 70 -3.91 -9.05 -6.73
CA TYR A 70 -4.29 -9.98 -5.67
C TYR A 70 -4.88 -11.27 -6.28
N LYS A 71 -4.87 -12.36 -5.50
CA LYS A 71 -5.58 -13.62 -5.80
C LYS A 71 -7.10 -13.46 -5.72
#